data_AF-Q6KD35-F1
#
_entry.id   AF-Q6KD35-F1
#
_cell.length_a   1.000
_cell.length_b   1.000
_cell.length_c   1.000
_cell.angle_alpha   90.00
_cell.angle_beta   90.00
_cell.angle_gamma   90.00
#
_symmetry.space_group_name_H-M   'P 1'
#
loop_
_entity.id
_entity.type
_entity.pdbx_description
1 polymer ?
#
loop_
_entity_poly.entity_id
_entity_poly.type
_entity_poly.pdbx_seq_one_letter_code
_entity_poly.pdbx_strand_id
1 'polypeptide(L)'
;MPAINAKRVYRTMRQNALLLERKPAVPPSKRAHTGRVAVKESNQRWCSDGFEFRCDNGEKLRVTFALDCCDREALHWAVTTGGFDSETVQDVMLGAVERRFGSELPASPVEWLTDNGSCYRANETRQFARMLGLEPKNTAVRSPESNGIAESFVKTIKRDYISIMPKPDGLTAAKNLAEAFEHYNEWHPHSALGYRSPREYLRQWASDGLSDNRCLEI
;
A
#
# COMPACT_ATOMS: atom_id res chain seq x y z
N MET A 1 -16.99 16.23 -21.82
CA MET A 1 -16.07 15.81 -22.92
C MET A 1 -16.61 14.53 -23.56
N PRO A 2 -16.41 14.30 -24.87
CA PRO A 2 -16.84 13.06 -25.51
C PRO A 2 -16.05 11.85 -24.98
N ALA A 3 -16.72 10.71 -24.79
CA ALA A 3 -16.09 9.48 -24.34
C ALA A 3 -15.08 8.96 -25.38
N ILE A 4 -13.80 8.91 -25.01
CA ILE A 4 -12.73 8.43 -25.90
C ILE A 4 -12.70 6.90 -25.86
N ASN A 5 -12.69 6.26 -27.04
CA ASN A 5 -12.65 4.80 -27.15
C ASN A 5 -11.33 4.23 -26.60
N ALA A 6 -11.40 3.38 -25.58
CA ALA A 6 -10.24 2.76 -24.93
C ALA A 6 -9.31 2.00 -25.90
N LYS A 7 -9.86 1.35 -26.95
CA LYS A 7 -9.04 0.66 -27.97
C LYS A 7 -8.20 1.65 -28.77
N ARG A 8 -8.73 2.85 -29.04
CA ARG A 8 -8.02 3.91 -29.75
C ARG A 8 -6.86 4.42 -28.89
N VAL A 9 -7.11 4.71 -27.62
CA VAL A 9 -6.08 5.15 -26.66
C VAL A 9 -4.96 4.11 -26.58
N TYR A 10 -5.31 2.84 -26.35
CA TYR A 10 -4.35 1.75 -26.24
C TYR A 10 -3.47 1.62 -27.49
N ARG A 11 -4.08 1.68 -28.68
CA ARG A 11 -3.34 1.61 -29.95
C ARG A 11 -2.35 2.78 -30.08
N THR A 12 -2.78 3.99 -29.77
CA THR A 12 -1.91 5.17 -29.82
C THR A 12 -0.76 5.07 -28.82
N MET A 13 -1.02 4.64 -27.57
CA MET A 13 0.04 4.41 -26.58
C MET A 13 1.06 3.37 -27.07
N ARG A 14 0.58 2.27 -27.65
CA ARG A 14 1.44 1.21 -28.22
C ARG A 14 2.33 1.75 -29.34
N GLN A 15 1.77 2.54 -30.27
CA GLN A 15 2.51 3.13 -31.39
C GLN A 15 3.60 4.09 -30.93
N ASN A 16 3.44 4.72 -29.77
CA ASN A 16 4.39 5.69 -29.22
C ASN A 16 5.29 5.09 -28.11
N ALA A 17 5.31 3.76 -27.95
CA ALA A 17 6.08 3.08 -26.90
C ALA A 17 5.77 3.57 -25.46
N LEU A 18 4.53 4.01 -25.21
CA LEU A 18 4.06 4.52 -23.91
C LEU A 18 3.40 3.44 -23.04
N LEU A 19 3.54 2.16 -23.41
CA LEU A 19 3.01 1.05 -22.62
C LEU A 19 4.03 0.60 -21.58
N LEU A 20 3.56 0.37 -20.35
CA LEU A 20 4.38 -0.24 -19.30
C LEU A 20 4.88 -1.62 -19.75
N GLU A 21 6.12 -1.92 -19.39
CA GLU A 21 6.73 -3.21 -19.66
C GLU A 21 5.96 -4.32 -18.95
N ARG A 22 5.45 -5.29 -19.73
CA ARG A 22 4.73 -6.42 -19.18
C ARG A 22 5.73 -7.45 -18.67
N LYS A 23 5.85 -7.57 -17.34
CA LYS A 23 6.46 -8.77 -16.75
C LYS A 23 5.59 -10.00 -17.08
N PRO A 24 6.20 -11.16 -17.42
CA PRO A 24 5.45 -12.39 -17.67
C PRO A 24 4.59 -12.73 -16.45
N ALA A 25 3.34 -13.12 -16.71
CA ALA A 25 2.43 -13.52 -15.65
C ALA A 25 3.01 -14.75 -14.93
N VAL A 26 3.29 -14.61 -13.64
CA VAL A 26 3.56 -15.78 -12.80
C VAL A 26 2.28 -16.61 -12.77
N PRO A 27 2.34 -17.92 -13.06
CA PRO A 27 1.15 -18.76 -13.06
C PRO A 27 0.43 -18.62 -11.71
N PRO A 28 -0.90 -18.45 -11.69
CA PRO A 28 -1.64 -18.39 -10.44
C PRO A 28 -1.40 -19.68 -9.65
N SER A 29 -1.17 -19.52 -8.34
CA SER A 29 -1.10 -20.64 -7.41
C SER A 29 -2.36 -21.52 -7.59
N LYS A 30 -2.18 -22.84 -7.65
CA LYS A 30 -3.27 -23.82 -7.85
C LYS A 30 -4.21 -23.97 -6.66
N ARG A 31 -4.04 -23.20 -5.58
CA ARG A 31 -4.89 -23.33 -4.38
C ARG A 31 -6.16 -22.49 -4.58
N ALA A 32 -7.32 -23.06 -4.29
CA ALA A 32 -8.56 -22.30 -4.20
C ALA A 32 -8.53 -21.49 -2.90
N HIS A 33 -8.83 -20.20 -2.98
CA HIS A 33 -8.47 -19.22 -1.95
C HIS A 33 -9.74 -18.52 -1.41
N THR A 34 -10.00 -18.61 -0.10
CA THR A 34 -11.20 -18.07 0.58
C THR A 34 -10.94 -16.82 1.43
N GLY A 35 -9.68 -16.35 1.53
CA GLY A 35 -9.34 -15.17 2.33
C GLY A 35 -9.61 -13.85 1.60
N ARG A 36 -10.67 -13.12 2.01
CA ARG A 36 -10.87 -11.72 1.59
C ARG A 36 -10.04 -10.80 2.51
N VAL A 37 -8.90 -10.35 2.01
CA VAL A 37 -8.06 -9.32 2.68
C VAL A 37 -8.70 -7.94 2.54
N ALA A 38 -9.30 -7.66 1.38
CA ALA A 38 -10.02 -6.41 1.14
C ALA A 38 -11.25 -6.32 2.05
N VAL A 39 -11.36 -5.18 2.72
CA VAL A 39 -12.48 -4.80 3.58
C VAL A 39 -13.36 -3.79 2.85
N LYS A 40 -14.62 -3.67 3.27
CA LYS A 40 -15.62 -2.85 2.57
C LYS A 40 -15.50 -1.37 2.91
N GLU A 41 -15.04 -1.07 4.11
CA GLU A 41 -14.90 0.30 4.60
C GLU A 41 -13.44 0.58 4.91
N SER A 42 -13.08 1.83 4.72
CA SER A 42 -11.77 2.31 5.11
C SER A 42 -11.59 2.27 6.63
N ASN A 43 -10.34 2.14 7.08
CA ASN A 43 -9.97 2.03 8.49
C ASN A 43 -10.53 0.80 9.21
N GLN A 44 -11.06 -0.20 8.50
CA GLN A 44 -11.36 -1.50 9.11
C GLN A 44 -10.10 -2.36 9.24
N ARG A 45 -9.21 -2.30 8.25
CA ARG A 45 -7.99 -3.11 8.20
C ARG A 45 -6.87 -2.41 7.45
N TRP A 46 -5.72 -2.31 8.10
CA TRP A 46 -4.47 -1.88 7.50
C TRP A 46 -3.52 -3.06 7.38
N CYS A 47 -2.71 -3.06 6.35
CA CYS A 47 -1.64 -4.03 6.17
C CYS A 47 -0.28 -3.34 6.21
N SER A 48 0.70 -4.03 6.77
CA SER A 48 2.09 -3.58 6.80
C SER A 48 3.02 -4.71 6.34
N ASP A 49 4.05 -4.31 5.61
CA ASP A 49 5.09 -5.20 5.10
C ASP A 49 6.38 -4.38 4.85
N GLY A 50 7.45 -5.08 4.50
CA GLY A 50 8.74 -4.50 4.15
C GLY A 50 9.21 -4.93 2.77
N PHE A 51 9.96 -4.07 2.09
CA PHE A 51 10.68 -4.46 0.87
C PHE A 51 12.06 -3.83 0.80
N GLU A 52 12.98 -4.47 0.08
CA GLU A 52 14.31 -3.94 -0.18
C GLU A 52 14.55 -3.60 -1.66
N PHE A 53 15.43 -2.62 -1.90
CA PHE A 53 16.01 -2.31 -3.21
C PHE A 53 17.44 -1.75 -3.06
N ARG A 54 18.18 -1.65 -4.17
CA ARG A 54 19.56 -1.15 -4.20
C ARG A 54 19.67 0.15 -4.99
N CYS A 55 20.48 1.05 -4.49
CA CYS A 55 20.96 2.24 -5.19
C CYS A 55 22.09 1.87 -6.17
N ASP A 56 22.39 2.78 -7.09
CA ASP A 56 23.36 2.56 -8.15
C ASP A 56 24.80 2.48 -7.60
N ASN A 57 25.07 3.15 -6.46
CA ASN A 57 26.33 3.03 -5.71
C ASN A 57 26.44 1.76 -4.83
N GLY A 58 25.43 0.89 -4.85
CA GLY A 58 25.41 -0.37 -4.11
C GLY A 58 24.80 -0.30 -2.71
N GLU A 59 24.45 0.89 -2.21
CA GLU A 59 23.68 1.01 -0.95
C GLU A 59 22.37 0.23 -1.03
N LYS A 60 21.99 -0.43 0.07
CA LYS A 60 20.73 -1.16 0.19
C LYS A 60 19.80 -0.39 1.09
N LEU A 61 18.60 -0.11 0.58
CA LEU A 61 17.51 0.49 1.33
C LEU A 61 16.44 -0.56 1.63
N ARG A 62 15.91 -0.50 2.85
CA ARG A 62 14.78 -1.27 3.32
C ARG A 62 13.65 -0.31 3.65
N VAL A 63 12.47 -0.58 3.13
CA VAL A 63 11.29 0.26 3.29
C VAL A 63 10.24 -0.54 4.02
N THR A 64 9.72 0.00 5.11
CA THR A 64 8.55 -0.51 5.84
C THR A 64 7.39 0.43 5.58
N PHE A 65 6.20 -0.09 5.34
CA PHE A 65 5.03 0.74 5.03
C PHE A 65 3.76 0.27 5.74
N ALA A 66 2.76 1.15 5.79
CA ALA A 66 1.40 0.90 6.21
C ALA A 66 0.44 1.31 5.09
N LEU A 67 -0.53 0.46 4.79
CA LEU A 67 -1.47 0.63 3.68
C LEU A 67 -2.88 0.22 4.08
N ASP A 68 -3.88 1.03 3.74
CA ASP A 68 -5.28 0.67 3.96
C ASP A 68 -5.77 -0.38 2.94
N CYS A 69 -6.47 -1.41 3.43
CA CYS A 69 -6.90 -2.56 2.62
C CYS A 69 -8.16 -2.30 1.78
N CYS A 70 -8.91 -1.23 2.07
CA CYS A 70 -10.05 -0.78 1.29
C CYS A 70 -9.59 0.20 0.21
N ASP A 71 -9.09 1.37 0.63
CA ASP A 71 -8.86 2.53 -0.25
C ASP A 71 -7.47 2.57 -0.90
N ARG A 72 -6.58 1.63 -0.52
CA ARG A 72 -5.22 1.49 -1.07
C ARG A 72 -4.28 2.64 -0.76
N GLU A 73 -4.63 3.56 0.13
CA GLU A 73 -3.75 4.66 0.51
C GLU A 73 -2.54 4.11 1.27
N ALA A 74 -1.34 4.53 0.85
CA ALA A 74 -0.11 4.32 1.59
C ALA A 74 -0.04 5.37 2.70
N LEU A 75 -0.54 4.97 3.87
CA LEU A 75 -0.73 5.81 5.05
C LEU A 75 0.60 6.34 5.57
N HIS A 76 1.61 5.48 5.69
CA HIS A 76 2.94 5.89 6.13
C HIS A 76 4.00 4.92 5.66
N TRP A 77 5.25 5.39 5.62
CA TRP A 77 6.40 4.57 5.29
C TRP A 77 7.66 5.13 5.94
N ALA A 78 8.61 4.26 6.22
CA ALA A 78 9.92 4.60 6.71
C ALA A 78 10.98 3.85 5.89
N VAL A 79 12.15 4.47 5.73
CA VAL A 79 13.28 3.89 5.01
C VAL A 79 14.51 3.84 5.91
N THR A 80 15.19 2.70 5.89
CA THR A 80 16.42 2.47 6.66
C THR A 80 17.50 1.87 5.76
N THR A 81 18.76 2.15 6.11
CA THR A 81 19.94 1.43 5.58
C THR A 81 20.28 0.20 6.43
N GLY A 82 19.82 0.19 7.69
CA GLY A 82 19.91 -0.92 8.64
C GLY A 82 18.91 -2.05 8.40
N GLY A 83 18.76 -2.96 9.37
CA GLY A 83 17.80 -4.07 9.29
C GLY A 83 16.34 -3.64 9.44
N PHE A 84 15.42 -4.60 9.33
CA PHE A 84 14.04 -4.41 9.77
C PHE A 84 13.99 -4.58 11.30
N ASP A 85 13.94 -3.47 12.04
CA ASP A 85 13.81 -3.46 13.50
C ASP A 85 12.38 -3.10 13.95
N SER A 86 12.12 -3.34 15.23
CA SER A 86 10.82 -3.04 15.85
C SER A 86 10.56 -1.54 15.97
N GLU A 87 11.61 -0.72 16.07
CA GLU A 87 11.51 0.74 16.17
C GLU A 87 10.91 1.34 14.89
N THR A 88 11.45 0.98 13.73
CA THR A 88 10.94 1.39 12.42
C THR A 88 9.47 0.97 12.24
N VAL A 89 9.08 -0.21 12.72
CA VAL A 89 7.70 -0.68 12.65
C VAL A 89 6.78 0.17 13.54
N GLN A 90 7.23 0.52 14.74
CA GLN A 90 6.48 1.38 15.66
C GLN A 90 6.33 2.80 15.10
N ASP A 91 7.38 3.36 14.51
CA ASP A 91 7.32 4.66 13.82
C ASP A 91 6.31 4.65 12.68
N VAL A 92 6.27 3.57 11.89
CA VAL A 92 5.28 3.41 10.82
C VAL A 92 3.85 3.30 11.35
N MET A 93 3.65 2.61 12.48
CA MET A 93 2.32 2.55 13.13
C MET A 93 1.87 3.94 13.60
N LEU A 94 2.74 4.65 14.32
CA LEU A 94 2.45 5.98 14.84
C LEU A 94 2.17 6.96 13.69
N GLY A 95 3.09 7.04 12.72
CA GLY A 95 2.95 7.94 11.59
C GLY A 95 1.73 7.64 10.70
N ALA A 96 1.27 6.37 10.66
CA ALA A 96 0.05 6.00 9.95
C ALA A 96 -1.21 6.50 10.70
N VAL A 97 -1.25 6.32 12.03
CA VAL A 97 -2.35 6.83 12.85
C VAL A 97 -2.39 8.36 12.83
N GLU A 98 -1.25 9.02 13.01
CA GLU A 98 -1.18 10.49 12.96
C GLU A 98 -1.60 11.05 11.60
N ARG A 99 -1.15 10.44 10.50
CA ARG A 99 -1.55 10.91 9.17
C ARG A 99 -3.05 10.71 8.92
N ARG A 100 -3.65 9.66 9.47
CA ARG A 100 -5.05 9.32 9.21
C ARG A 100 -6.04 10.04 10.12
N PHE A 101 -5.71 10.16 11.41
CA PHE A 101 -6.61 10.62 12.46
C PHE A 101 -6.11 11.90 13.15
N GLY A 102 -4.98 12.46 12.72
CA GLY A 102 -4.38 13.64 13.36
C GLY A 102 -3.90 13.32 14.76
N SER A 103 -4.30 14.12 15.74
CA SER A 103 -3.93 13.91 17.15
C SER A 103 -4.88 12.96 17.90
N GLU A 104 -5.88 12.40 17.22
CA GLU A 104 -6.86 11.48 17.80
C GLU A 104 -6.53 10.02 17.49
N LEU A 105 -7.02 9.11 18.33
CA LEU A 105 -6.98 7.68 18.08
C LEU A 105 -8.19 7.23 17.26
N PRO A 106 -8.12 6.07 16.57
CA PRO A 106 -9.28 5.51 15.89
C PRO A 106 -10.47 5.32 16.85
N ALA A 107 -11.67 5.73 16.43
CA ALA A 107 -12.89 5.56 17.23
C ALA A 107 -13.27 4.07 17.44
N SER A 108 -12.82 3.20 16.55
CA SER A 108 -12.95 1.75 16.65
C SER A 108 -11.61 1.08 16.34
N PRO A 109 -11.30 -0.09 16.94
CA PRO A 109 -10.05 -0.79 16.65
C PRO A 109 -9.85 -1.04 15.16
N VAL A 110 -8.68 -0.67 14.63
CA VAL A 110 -8.30 -0.97 13.24
C VAL A 110 -7.47 -2.24 13.21
N GLU A 111 -7.86 -3.23 12.41
CA GLU A 111 -7.07 -4.45 12.31
C GLU A 111 -5.71 -4.17 11.66
N TRP A 112 -4.63 -4.50 12.35
CA TRP A 112 -3.25 -4.36 11.86
C TRP A 112 -2.71 -5.70 11.41
N LEU A 113 -2.71 -5.91 10.10
CA LEU A 113 -2.32 -7.14 9.46
C LEU A 113 -0.86 -7.11 9.05
N THR A 114 -0.08 -8.06 9.55
CA THR A 114 1.34 -8.20 9.20
C THR A 114 1.61 -9.63 8.79
N ASP A 115 2.71 -9.82 8.06
CA ASP A 115 3.30 -11.15 7.97
C ASP A 115 3.88 -11.58 9.33
N ASN A 116 4.37 -12.82 9.41
CA ASN A 116 4.90 -13.39 10.66
C ASN A 116 6.35 -12.96 10.96
N GLY A 117 6.81 -11.82 10.41
CA GLY A 117 8.13 -11.24 10.69
C GLY A 117 8.39 -11.08 12.19
N SER A 118 9.62 -11.34 12.63
CA SER A 118 9.98 -11.32 14.06
C SER A 118 9.80 -9.96 14.73
N CYS A 119 10.03 -8.86 13.99
CA CYS A 119 9.81 -7.48 14.46
C CYS A 119 8.33 -7.20 14.80
N TYR A 120 7.40 -7.77 14.05
CA TYR A 120 5.96 -7.65 14.29
C TYR A 120 5.45 -8.55 15.43
N ARG A 121 6.20 -9.60 15.78
CA ARG A 121 5.85 -10.52 16.89
C ARG A 121 6.35 -10.08 18.26
N ALA A 122 7.27 -9.11 18.32
CA ALA A 122 7.76 -8.57 19.59
C ALA A 122 6.58 -8.10 20.45
N ASN A 123 6.59 -8.48 21.74
CA ASN A 123 5.47 -8.21 22.64
C ASN A 123 5.28 -6.69 22.82
N GLU A 124 6.39 -5.96 22.85
CA GLU A 124 6.46 -4.50 22.92
C GLU A 124 5.73 -3.88 21.72
N THR A 125 6.03 -4.34 20.50
CA THR A 125 5.37 -3.87 19.27
C THR A 125 3.86 -4.15 19.28
N ARG A 126 3.43 -5.31 19.79
CA ARG A 126 1.99 -5.63 19.90
C ARG A 126 1.28 -4.78 20.95
N GLN A 127 1.95 -4.46 22.06
CA GLN A 127 1.40 -3.56 23.08
C GLN A 127 1.29 -2.14 22.54
N PHE A 128 2.34 -1.66 21.87
CA PHE A 128 2.36 -0.35 21.23
C PHE A 128 1.23 -0.19 20.19
N ALA A 129 1.04 -1.19 19.32
CA ALA A 129 -0.08 -1.20 18.38
C ALA A 129 -1.44 -1.01 19.09
N ARG A 130 -1.68 -1.73 20.20
CA ARG A 130 -2.93 -1.59 20.96
C ARG A 130 -3.10 -0.22 21.59
N MET A 131 -2.02 0.41 22.04
CA MET A 131 -2.06 1.79 22.55
C MET A 131 -2.49 2.79 21.47
N LEU A 132 -2.19 2.50 20.21
CA LEU A 132 -2.59 3.30 19.05
C LEU A 132 -3.99 2.96 18.50
N GLY A 133 -4.77 2.14 19.20
CA GLY A 133 -6.08 1.69 18.70
C GLY A 133 -5.99 0.68 17.55
N LEU A 134 -4.82 0.07 17.34
CA LEU A 134 -4.62 -0.97 16.34
C LEU A 134 -4.76 -2.36 16.98
N GLU A 135 -5.43 -3.29 16.30
CA GLU A 135 -5.57 -4.68 16.74
C GLU A 135 -4.63 -5.60 15.94
N PRO A 136 -3.52 -6.09 16.52
CA PRO A 136 -2.58 -6.95 15.81
C PRO A 136 -3.23 -8.28 15.41
N LYS A 137 -3.45 -8.47 14.12
CA LYS A 137 -3.91 -9.74 13.54
C LYS A 137 -2.72 -10.43 12.87
N ASN A 138 -2.29 -11.55 13.45
CA ASN A 138 -1.31 -12.40 12.78
C ASN A 138 -2.06 -13.30 11.80
N THR A 139 -1.47 -13.44 10.62
CA THR A 139 -1.95 -14.35 9.60
C THR A 139 -1.75 -15.78 10.10
N ALA A 140 -2.81 -16.61 10.04
CA ALA A 140 -2.73 -18.01 10.44
C ALA A 140 -1.57 -18.69 9.68
N VAL A 141 -0.75 -19.47 10.39
CA VAL A 141 0.38 -20.20 9.83
C VAL A 141 -0.14 -21.07 8.68
N ARG A 142 0.35 -20.80 7.46
CA ARG A 142 -0.02 -21.43 6.16
C ARG A 142 -1.16 -20.79 5.35
N SER A 143 -1.52 -19.53 5.58
CA SER A 143 -2.24 -18.74 4.57
C SER A 143 -1.30 -17.73 3.89
N PRO A 144 -0.56 -18.10 2.84
CA PRO A 144 0.21 -17.15 2.00
C PRO A 144 -0.68 -16.13 1.26
N GLU A 145 -1.96 -16.03 1.62
CA GLU A 145 -3.03 -15.33 0.90
C GLU A 145 -3.47 -14.05 1.62
N SER A 146 -2.99 -13.83 2.85
CA SER A 146 -3.50 -12.78 3.73
C SER A 146 -2.84 -11.42 3.53
N ASN A 147 -1.73 -11.30 2.80
CA ASN A 147 -1.12 -9.99 2.50
C ASN A 147 -1.05 -9.66 1.00
N GLY A 148 -1.93 -10.25 0.18
CA GLY A 148 -1.91 -10.04 -1.28
C GLY A 148 -2.05 -8.57 -1.70
N ILE A 149 -2.62 -7.73 -0.83
CA ILE A 149 -2.71 -6.28 -1.02
C ILE A 149 -1.33 -5.63 -0.92
N ALA A 150 -0.59 -5.88 0.17
CA ALA A 150 0.77 -5.37 0.34
C ALA A 150 1.70 -5.92 -0.75
N GLU A 151 1.58 -7.20 -1.12
CA GLU A 151 2.36 -7.75 -2.22
C GLU A 151 2.10 -7.03 -3.56
N SER A 152 0.84 -6.72 -3.83
CA SER A 152 0.47 -5.95 -5.02
C SER A 152 1.07 -4.55 -4.98
N PHE A 153 1.02 -3.90 -3.82
CA PHE A 153 1.64 -2.59 -3.60
C PHE A 153 3.15 -2.63 -3.86
N VAL A 154 3.87 -3.60 -3.27
CA VAL A 154 5.32 -3.76 -3.46
C VAL A 154 5.66 -3.99 -4.95
N LYS A 155 4.85 -4.80 -5.65
CA LYS A 155 5.03 -5.02 -7.10
C LYS A 155 4.85 -3.72 -7.88
N THR A 156 3.82 -2.94 -7.57
CA THR A 156 3.56 -1.64 -8.20
C THR A 156 4.70 -0.66 -7.93
N ILE A 157 5.06 -0.42 -6.66
CA ILE A 157 6.12 0.52 -6.30
C ILE A 157 7.45 0.15 -6.96
N LYS A 158 7.82 -1.14 -6.96
CA LYS A 158 9.07 -1.59 -7.58
C LYS A 158 9.08 -1.43 -9.10
N ARG A 159 7.96 -1.69 -9.77
CA ARG A 159 7.86 -1.70 -11.24
C ARG A 159 7.62 -0.32 -11.83
N ASP A 160 6.84 0.51 -11.16
CA ASP A 160 6.34 1.76 -11.75
C ASP A 160 7.11 2.98 -11.24
N TYR A 161 7.78 2.86 -10.10
CA TYR A 161 8.48 3.98 -9.47
C TYR A 161 9.97 3.68 -9.32
N ILE A 162 10.33 2.65 -8.55
CA ILE A 162 11.75 2.40 -8.20
C ILE A 162 12.60 2.06 -9.43
N SER A 163 12.06 1.33 -10.42
CA SER A 163 12.82 0.97 -11.61
C SER A 163 13.08 2.15 -12.56
N ILE A 164 12.34 3.25 -12.43
CA ILE A 164 12.46 4.41 -13.31
C ILE A 164 13.01 5.65 -12.61
N MET A 165 12.93 5.73 -11.27
CA MET A 165 13.44 6.87 -10.52
C MET A 165 14.99 6.85 -10.46
N PRO A 166 15.65 8.02 -10.50
CA PRO A 166 17.07 8.12 -10.18
C PRO A 166 17.35 7.63 -8.75
N LYS A 167 18.44 6.90 -8.54
CA LYS A 167 18.84 6.38 -7.22
C LYS A 167 20.37 6.25 -7.12
N PRO A 168 21.13 7.33 -7.35
CA PRO A 168 22.59 7.28 -7.29
C PRO A 168 23.12 6.88 -5.91
N ASP A 169 22.44 7.32 -4.85
CA ASP A 169 22.78 7.10 -3.45
C ASP A 169 21.52 6.98 -2.58
N GLY A 170 21.68 6.56 -1.32
CA GLY A 170 20.58 6.34 -0.39
C GLY A 170 19.74 7.59 -0.11
N LEU A 171 20.37 8.77 0.00
CA LEU A 171 19.68 10.01 0.30
C LEU A 171 18.78 10.46 -0.87
N THR A 172 19.30 10.40 -2.09
CA THR A 172 18.56 10.73 -3.31
C THR A 172 17.42 9.74 -3.52
N ALA A 173 17.67 8.44 -3.31
CA ALA A 173 16.65 7.42 -3.42
C ALA A 173 15.52 7.61 -2.40
N ALA A 174 15.82 8.00 -1.16
CA ALA A 174 14.81 8.29 -0.14
C ALA A 174 13.93 9.50 -0.51
N LYS A 175 14.53 10.57 -1.06
CA LYS A 175 13.78 11.74 -1.56
C LYS A 175 12.83 11.37 -2.70
N ASN A 176 13.33 10.64 -3.70
CA ASN A 176 12.53 10.22 -4.84
C ASN A 176 11.44 9.21 -4.43
N LEU A 177 11.70 8.42 -3.38
CA LEU A 177 10.68 7.55 -2.81
C LEU A 177 9.53 8.34 -2.17
N ALA A 178 9.81 9.48 -1.53
CA ALA A 178 8.77 10.37 -1.02
C ALA A 178 7.85 10.88 -2.13
N GLU A 179 8.44 11.33 -3.25
CA GLU A 179 7.68 11.73 -4.44
C GLU A 179 6.87 10.56 -5.03
N ALA A 180 7.44 9.35 -5.03
CA ALA A 180 6.76 8.16 -5.51
C ALA A 180 5.53 7.80 -4.67
N PHE A 181 5.63 7.84 -3.34
CA PHE A 181 4.51 7.56 -2.45
C PHE A 181 3.40 8.61 -2.57
N GLU A 182 3.78 9.89 -2.70
CA GLU A 182 2.81 10.97 -2.90
C GLU A 182 2.10 10.84 -4.25
N HIS A 183 2.86 10.57 -5.33
CA HIS A 183 2.26 10.31 -6.63
C HIS A 183 1.39 9.05 -6.61
N TYR A 184 1.79 7.99 -5.89
CA TYR A 184 0.99 6.79 -5.73
C TYR A 184 -0.38 7.12 -5.13
N ASN A 185 -0.41 7.88 -4.03
CA ASN A 185 -1.64 8.26 -3.34
C ASN A 185 -2.51 9.25 -4.12
N GLU A 186 -1.91 10.16 -4.89
CA GLU A 186 -2.63 11.25 -5.56
C GLU A 186 -3.07 10.89 -6.99
N TRP A 187 -2.30 10.08 -7.72
CA TRP A 187 -2.47 9.91 -9.18
C TRP A 187 -2.46 8.47 -9.68
N HIS A 188 -1.98 7.48 -8.91
CA HIS A 188 -1.86 6.12 -9.42
C HIS A 188 -3.23 5.42 -9.56
N PRO A 189 -3.62 4.97 -10.75
CA PRO A 189 -4.96 4.41 -10.94
C PRO A 189 -5.03 2.96 -10.45
N HIS A 190 -6.02 2.66 -9.60
CA HIS A 190 -6.28 1.30 -9.12
C HIS A 190 -7.55 0.73 -9.73
N SER A 191 -7.44 -0.41 -10.42
CA SER A 191 -8.62 -1.10 -10.99
C SER A 191 -9.66 -1.46 -9.92
N ALA A 192 -9.21 -1.82 -8.71
CA ALA A 192 -10.07 -2.09 -7.56
C ALA A 192 -10.86 -0.86 -7.07
N LEU A 193 -10.41 0.36 -7.40
CA LEU A 193 -11.05 1.62 -7.05
C LEU A 193 -11.76 2.28 -8.24
N GLY A 194 -12.04 1.51 -9.30
CA GLY A 194 -12.64 2.05 -10.52
C GLY A 194 -11.68 2.95 -11.32
N TYR A 195 -10.38 2.65 -11.26
CA TYR A 195 -9.28 3.42 -11.87
C TYR A 195 -9.05 4.82 -11.28
N ARG A 196 -9.53 5.05 -10.05
CA ARG A 196 -9.19 6.25 -9.26
C ARG A 196 -7.90 6.03 -8.48
N SER A 197 -7.25 7.12 -8.12
CA SER A 197 -6.18 7.10 -7.11
C SER A 197 -6.75 6.91 -5.70
N PRO A 198 -5.92 6.50 -4.72
CA PRO A 198 -6.36 6.33 -3.33
C PRO A 198 -7.04 7.58 -2.76
N ARG A 199 -6.46 8.76 -2.95
CA ARG A 199 -7.03 10.01 -2.42
C ARG A 199 -8.21 10.53 -3.22
N GLU A 200 -8.25 10.29 -4.52
CA GLU A 200 -9.45 10.55 -5.32
C GLU A 200 -10.63 9.71 -4.82
N TYR A 201 -10.40 8.41 -4.56
CA TYR A 201 -11.40 7.52 -4.00
C TYR A 201 -11.92 8.02 -2.65
N LEU A 202 -11.04 8.46 -1.76
CA LEU A 202 -11.42 8.99 -0.45
C LEU A 202 -12.20 10.29 -0.52
N ARG A 203 -11.75 11.25 -1.35
CA ARG A 203 -12.47 12.52 -1.57
C ARG A 203 -13.88 12.27 -2.11
N GLN A 204 -14.02 11.32 -3.03
CA GLN A 204 -15.32 10.93 -3.55
C GLN A 204 -16.16 10.23 -2.49
N TRP A 205 -15.61 9.28 -1.72
CA TRP A 205 -16.35 8.60 -0.67
C TRP A 205 -16.88 9.57 0.40
N ALA A 206 -16.09 10.58 0.78
CA ALA A 206 -16.54 11.64 1.68
C ALA A 206 -17.67 12.51 1.07
N SER A 207 -17.61 12.80 -0.23
CA SER A 207 -18.65 13.53 -0.96
C SER A 207 -19.94 12.72 -1.13
N ASP A 208 -19.81 11.42 -1.41
CA ASP A 208 -20.92 10.48 -1.61
C ASP A 208 -21.55 10.13 -0.25
N GLY A 209 -20.78 10.07 0.84
CA GLY A 209 -21.29 9.93 2.21
C GLY A 209 -22.09 11.15 2.72
N LEU A 210 -21.90 12.32 2.11
CA LEU A 210 -22.75 13.51 2.29
C LEU A 210 -23.99 13.50 1.37
N SER A 211 -24.03 12.59 0.39
CA SER A 211 -25.11 12.47 -0.59
C SER A 211 -25.54 11.02 -0.80
N ASP A 212 -26.30 10.52 0.17
CA ASP A 212 -27.23 9.40 0.03
C ASP A 212 -26.72 7.97 0.25
N ASN A 213 -27.57 7.27 0.99
CA ASN A 213 -27.48 5.93 1.53
C ASN A 213 -27.73 4.89 0.42
N ARG A 214 -26.92 4.86 -0.64
CA ARG A 214 -27.11 3.95 -1.78
C ARG A 214 -25.80 3.42 -2.36
N CYS A 215 -25.46 2.18 -1.99
CA CYS A 215 -24.74 1.20 -2.81
C CYS A 215 -24.89 -0.16 -2.08
N LEU A 216 -25.99 -0.92 -2.25
CA LEU A 216 -26.36 -1.73 -3.41
C LEU A 216 -25.17 -2.42 -4.09
N GLU A 217 -25.01 -3.68 -3.69
CA GLU A 217 -24.62 -4.86 -4.46
C GLU A 217 -23.85 -4.64 -5.77
N ILE A 218 -22.56 -5.01 -5.76
CA ILE A 218 -21.93 -5.88 -6.77
C ILE A 218 -20.99 -6.86 -6.05
#